data_AF-A0A356R9D2-F1
#
_entry.id   AF-A0A356R9D2-F1
#
_cell.length_a   1.000
_cell.length_b   1.000
_cell.length_c   1.000
_cell.angle_alpha   90.00
_cell.angle_beta   90.00
_cell.angle_gamma   90.00
#
_symmetry.space_group_name_H-M   'P 1'
#
loop_
_entity.id
_entity.type
_entity.pdbx_description
1 polymer ?
#
loop_
_entity_poly.entity_id
_entity_poly.type
_entity_poly.pdbx_seq_one_letter_code
_entity_poly.pdbx_strand_id
1 'polypeptide(L)'
;MSFQKGFRSFLRFIVCLGVLFAQPLLTKAAEDNGARLAQDPSQLSPSAKTRTVVADLLMIDGAFYVIRGDRGEVRIEVTPETQLSESFTFGDRIKAILLPNDEAIAITRAQPGETIGTTSQAPSTAPSIPTPSPSSSLPPPKKSVPSTPATAPNVRTIIADLLMVDGNFYIIRGDYGEIQIEVTPKTQLSESFKFGDRIKARITPQDQALSIVRATPGESPGVLLEKGPLLSTPTAPPVETSSESESSTSNKDSSPTESKASPKIRTVVSEILMIDGDFYILRGEQGEIRIEVTSQTVLSESFKFGDKIKARILPNNRALSIERAQSD
;
A
#
# COMPACT_ATOMS: atom_id res chain seq x y z
N MET A 1 -56.15 21.23 -7.71
CA MET A 1 -55.57 22.47 -8.24
C MET A 1 -54.22 22.13 -8.86
N SER A 2 -54.17 22.06 -10.19
CA SER A 2 -52.98 21.72 -10.97
C SER A 2 -52.02 22.90 -11.07
N PHE A 3 -50.73 22.68 -10.83
CA PHE A 3 -49.68 23.61 -11.24
C PHE A 3 -48.70 22.92 -12.19
N GLN A 4 -48.90 23.21 -13.47
CA GLN A 4 -48.05 22.89 -14.60
C GLN A 4 -47.26 24.16 -14.95
N LYS A 5 -45.93 24.08 -15.02
CA LYS A 5 -44.96 25.03 -15.66
C LYS A 5 -43.57 24.63 -15.17
N GLY A 6 -42.52 24.49 -15.97
CA GLY A 6 -42.29 24.73 -17.38
C GLY A 6 -40.78 24.60 -17.57
N PHE A 7 -40.34 23.50 -18.19
CA PHE A 7 -38.93 23.21 -18.46
C PHE A 7 -38.48 24.08 -19.63
N ARG A 8 -37.60 25.06 -19.41
CA ARG A 8 -36.93 25.79 -20.50
C ARG A 8 -35.45 25.45 -20.51
N SER A 9 -35.12 24.64 -21.52
CA SER A 9 -33.81 24.36 -22.07
C SER A 9 -33.01 25.65 -22.30
N PHE A 10 -31.79 25.69 -21.77
CA PHE A 10 -30.73 26.58 -22.25
C PHE A 10 -29.47 25.77 -22.50
N LEU A 11 -29.39 25.28 -23.74
CA LEU A 11 -28.19 24.76 -24.36
C LEU A 11 -27.25 25.96 -24.63
N ARG A 12 -26.12 26.04 -23.93
CA ARG A 12 -25.01 26.93 -24.30
C ARG A 12 -23.77 26.09 -24.56
N PHE A 13 -23.47 25.93 -25.85
CA PHE A 13 -22.17 25.53 -26.35
C PHE A 13 -21.15 26.61 -25.96
N ILE A 14 -20.15 26.24 -25.15
CA ILE A 14 -18.90 27.01 -25.06
C ILE A 14 -17.80 26.13 -25.63
N VAL A 15 -17.46 26.46 -26.87
CA VAL A 15 -16.23 26.01 -27.55
C VAL A 15 -15.10 26.85 -26.97
N CYS A 16 -14.31 26.30 -26.06
CA CYS A 16 -13.04 26.89 -25.66
C CYS A 16 -11.89 26.12 -26.31
N LEU A 17 -11.45 26.70 -27.42
CA LEU A 17 -10.23 26.43 -28.16
C LEU A 17 -9.03 26.79 -27.26
N GLY A 18 -8.40 25.78 -26.65
CA GLY A 18 -7.27 25.94 -25.72
C GLY A 18 -5.93 25.56 -26.35
N VAL A 19 -5.32 26.54 -27.01
CA VAL A 19 -3.88 26.81 -27.21
C VAL A 19 -2.88 25.69 -26.87
N LEU A 20 -2.23 25.16 -27.92
CA LEU A 20 -0.93 24.47 -27.85
C LEU A 20 0.13 25.42 -27.25
N PHE A 21 0.64 25.11 -26.06
CA PHE A 21 1.90 25.65 -25.57
C PHE A 21 3.03 24.67 -25.94
N ALA A 22 3.77 25.00 -26.99
CA ALA A 22 5.07 24.40 -27.26
C ALA A 22 6.10 25.01 -26.29
N GLN A 23 6.73 24.19 -25.44
CA GLN A 23 7.88 24.63 -24.67
C GLN A 23 9.17 24.42 -25.49
N PRO A 24 10.06 25.43 -25.60
CA PRO A 24 11.36 25.26 -26.21
C PRO A 24 12.31 24.52 -25.28
N LEU A 25 12.93 23.47 -25.81
CA LEU A 25 14.10 22.79 -25.25
C LEU A 25 15.26 23.80 -25.16
N LEU A 26 15.56 24.28 -23.95
CA LEU A 26 16.77 25.07 -23.70
C LEU A 26 17.91 24.13 -23.33
N THR A 27 18.67 23.70 -24.33
CA THR A 27 20.00 23.11 -24.18
C THR A 27 20.96 24.21 -23.71
N LYS A 28 21.37 24.17 -22.44
CA LYS A 28 22.47 24.98 -21.94
C LYS A 28 23.69 24.08 -21.75
N ALA A 29 24.50 24.02 -22.79
CA ALA A 29 25.89 23.61 -22.69
C ALA A 29 26.66 24.74 -21.98
N ALA A 30 27.33 24.42 -20.89
CA ALA A 30 28.37 25.24 -20.30
C ALA A 30 29.49 24.31 -19.87
N GLU A 31 30.51 24.22 -20.74
CA GLU A 31 31.87 23.92 -20.33
C GLU A 31 32.32 24.98 -19.33
N ASP A 32 32.75 24.55 -18.15
CA ASP A 32 33.64 25.35 -17.32
C ASP A 32 34.75 24.45 -16.76
N ASN A 33 35.91 24.57 -17.40
CA ASN A 33 37.18 24.02 -16.98
C ASN A 33 37.74 24.91 -15.87
N GLY A 34 37.43 24.58 -14.61
CA GLY A 34 37.92 25.32 -13.44
C GLY A 34 38.53 24.41 -12.38
N ALA A 35 39.85 24.24 -12.45
CA ALA A 35 40.78 23.87 -11.38
C ALA A 35 40.19 23.25 -10.08
N ARG A 36 40.10 21.92 -10.03
CA ARG A 36 39.98 21.19 -8.76
C ARG A 36 41.31 21.24 -8.01
N LEU A 37 41.41 22.18 -7.07
CA LEU A 37 42.34 22.08 -5.95
C LEU A 37 42.07 20.77 -5.22
N ALA A 38 43.12 19.97 -5.04
CA ALA A 38 43.10 18.75 -4.26
C ALA A 38 42.71 19.09 -2.82
N GLN A 39 41.43 18.90 -2.48
CA GLN A 39 40.99 18.81 -1.10
C GLN A 39 41.56 17.52 -0.52
N ASP A 40 42.45 17.70 0.45
CA ASP A 40 42.98 16.68 1.32
C ASP A 40 41.83 15.82 1.90
N PRO A 41 41.72 14.53 1.57
CA PRO A 41 40.61 13.66 2.00
C PRO A 41 40.67 13.27 3.50
N SER A 42 41.43 14.01 4.31
CA SER A 42 41.69 13.69 5.72
C SER A 42 40.82 14.51 6.69
N GLN A 43 39.74 15.15 6.23
CA GLN A 43 38.81 15.83 7.12
C GLN A 43 37.88 14.81 7.78
N LEU A 44 38.37 14.24 8.89
CA LEU A 44 37.65 13.39 9.83
C LEU A 44 36.32 14.06 10.20
N SER A 45 35.25 13.60 9.56
CA SER A 45 33.88 14.00 9.88
C SER A 45 33.63 13.70 11.36
N PRO A 46 33.06 14.64 12.12
CA PRO A 46 32.76 14.43 13.53
C PRO A 46 31.89 13.17 13.65
N SER A 47 32.25 12.25 14.54
CA SER A 47 31.54 10.98 14.73
C SER A 47 30.04 11.26 14.94
N ALA A 48 29.23 10.91 13.93
CA ALA A 48 27.80 11.13 13.98
C ALA A 48 27.21 10.39 15.19
N LYS A 49 26.31 11.05 15.91
CA LYS A 49 25.59 10.42 17.03
C LYS A 49 24.74 9.28 16.47
N THR A 50 24.93 8.07 16.96
CA THR A 50 24.16 6.91 16.51
C THR A 50 23.16 6.48 17.58
N ARG A 51 22.11 5.78 17.15
CA ARG A 51 21.17 5.10 18.04
C ARG A 51 21.10 3.63 17.66
N THR A 52 20.94 2.77 18.65
CA THR A 52 20.70 1.35 18.46
C THR A 52 19.25 1.05 18.76
N VAL A 53 18.57 0.38 17.82
CA VAL A 53 17.18 -0.02 17.94
C VAL A 53 17.10 -1.54 17.87
N VAL A 54 16.49 -2.15 18.88
CA VAL A 54 16.10 -3.57 18.87
C VAL A 54 14.60 -3.62 18.69
N ALA A 55 14.13 -4.24 17.61
CA ALA A 55 12.73 -4.19 17.18
C ALA A 55 12.35 -5.40 16.33
N ASP A 56 11.05 -5.65 16.20
CA ASP A 56 10.52 -6.70 15.33
C ASP A 56 10.28 -6.13 13.92
N LEU A 57 10.76 -6.80 12.87
CA LEU A 57 10.65 -6.37 11.48
C LEU A 57 9.21 -6.61 10.97
N LEU A 58 8.50 -5.54 10.61
CA LEU A 58 7.12 -5.59 10.13
C LEU A 58 7.00 -5.55 8.60
N MET A 59 7.94 -4.94 7.89
CA MET A 59 7.83 -4.82 6.44
C MET A 59 9.18 -4.53 5.83
N ILE A 60 9.40 -5.02 4.61
CA ILE A 60 10.50 -4.62 3.76
C ILE A 60 9.88 -4.09 2.47
N ASP A 61 10.06 -2.80 2.21
CA ASP A 61 9.59 -2.10 1.02
C ASP A 61 10.78 -1.45 0.32
N GLY A 62 11.35 -2.17 -0.65
CA GLY A 62 12.52 -1.72 -1.39
C GLY A 62 13.71 -1.41 -0.48
N ALA A 63 14.07 -0.12 -0.39
CA ALA A 63 15.15 0.39 0.45
C ALA A 63 14.70 0.73 1.88
N PHE A 64 13.46 0.42 2.27
CA PHE A 64 12.92 0.78 3.58
C PHE A 64 12.50 -0.44 4.37
N TYR A 65 12.88 -0.48 5.63
CA TYR A 65 12.44 -1.51 6.57
C TYR A 65 11.51 -0.82 7.59
N VAL A 66 10.32 -1.36 7.80
CA VAL A 66 9.40 -0.88 8.84
C VAL A 66 9.55 -1.81 10.02
N ILE A 67 9.96 -1.27 11.16
CA ILE A 67 10.24 -2.03 12.38
C ILE A 67 9.38 -1.52 13.53
N ARG A 68 8.97 -2.42 14.43
CA ARG A 68 8.19 -2.08 15.62
C ARG A 68 9.04 -2.16 16.87
N GLY A 69 9.35 -0.98 17.41
CA GLY A 69 10.06 -0.82 18.67
C GLY A 69 9.12 -0.61 19.86
N ASP A 70 9.72 -0.21 20.98
CA ASP A 70 9.05 0.21 22.21
C ASP A 70 8.29 1.53 22.06
N ARG A 71 8.74 2.38 21.13
CA ARG A 71 8.17 3.71 20.83
C ARG A 71 7.19 3.70 19.65
N GLY A 72 6.80 2.53 19.15
CA GLY A 72 5.94 2.37 17.98
C GLY A 72 6.69 1.96 16.73
N GLU A 73 6.16 2.31 15.57
CA GLU A 73 6.69 1.93 14.26
C GLU A 73 7.71 2.96 13.78
N VAL A 74 8.83 2.47 13.24
CA VAL A 74 9.91 3.28 12.67
C VAL A 74 10.22 2.76 11.28
N ARG A 75 10.27 3.66 10.31
CA ARG A 75 10.74 3.37 8.95
C ARG A 75 12.22 3.71 8.89
N ILE A 76 13.06 2.71 8.68
CA ILE A 76 14.51 2.87 8.54
C ILE A 76 14.90 2.71 7.07
N GLU A 77 15.82 3.55 6.61
CA GLU A 77 16.36 3.49 5.25
C GLU A 77 17.60 2.60 5.20
N VAL A 78 17.65 1.69 4.23
CA VAL A 78 18.74 0.75 3.98
C VAL A 78 19.39 1.15 2.66
N THR A 79 20.61 1.67 2.75
CA THR A 79 21.40 2.10 1.60
C THR A 79 22.37 1.00 1.18
N PRO A 80 23.02 1.11 0.00
CA PRO A 80 24.05 0.16 -0.41
C PRO A 80 25.26 0.08 0.54
N GLU A 81 25.43 1.08 1.42
CA GLU A 81 26.49 1.12 2.42
C GLU A 81 26.09 0.46 3.74
N THR A 82 24.80 0.17 3.94
CA THR A 82 24.31 -0.52 5.15
C THR A 82 24.89 -1.93 5.24
N GLN A 83 25.51 -2.24 6.38
CA GLN A 83 26.04 -3.57 6.66
C GLN A 83 24.94 -4.51 7.14
N LEU A 84 24.46 -5.38 6.24
CA LEU A 84 23.53 -6.46 6.58
C LEU A 84 24.32 -7.72 6.96
N SER A 85 24.10 -8.27 8.16
CA SER A 85 24.74 -9.53 8.53
C SER A 85 24.18 -10.73 7.77
N GLU A 86 22.91 -10.66 7.39
CA GLU A 86 22.17 -11.70 6.68
C GLU A 86 20.92 -11.10 6.03
N SER A 87 20.16 -11.93 5.31
CA SER A 87 18.83 -11.56 4.82
C SER A 87 17.80 -11.65 5.95
N PHE A 88 16.97 -10.62 6.09
CA PHE A 88 15.90 -10.59 7.08
C PHE A 88 14.52 -10.82 6.44
N THR A 89 13.60 -11.33 7.23
CA THR A 89 12.21 -11.61 6.84
C THR A 89 11.23 -11.02 7.83
N PHE A 90 9.98 -10.90 7.42
CA PHE A 90 8.89 -10.46 8.28
C PHE A 90 8.86 -11.25 9.60
N GLY A 91 8.72 -10.53 10.73
CA GLY A 91 8.70 -11.08 12.08
C GLY A 91 10.08 -11.32 12.69
N ASP A 92 11.17 -11.17 11.93
CA ASP A 92 12.51 -11.27 12.49
C ASP A 92 12.76 -10.15 13.49
N ARG A 93 13.29 -10.50 14.67
CA ARG A 93 13.79 -9.50 15.61
C ARG A 93 15.19 -9.06 15.19
N ILE A 94 15.34 -7.77 14.90
CA ILE A 94 16.57 -7.18 14.42
C ILE A 94 17.12 -6.16 15.41
N LYS A 95 18.43 -5.95 15.32
CA LYS A 95 19.18 -4.89 15.97
C LYS A 95 19.79 -4.02 14.88
N ALA A 96 19.28 -2.80 14.76
CA ALA A 96 19.72 -1.81 13.80
C ALA A 96 20.51 -0.70 14.48
N ILE A 97 21.66 -0.33 13.92
CA ILE A 97 22.42 0.87 14.28
C ILE A 97 22.05 1.94 13.26
N LEU A 98 21.44 3.02 13.74
CA LEU A 98 20.85 4.06 12.92
C LEU A 98 21.55 5.40 13.17
N LEU A 99 21.64 6.20 12.11
CA LEU A 99 21.96 7.61 12.17
C LEU A 99 20.74 8.42 12.67
N PRO A 100 20.90 9.72 12.98
CA PRO A 100 19.79 10.56 13.45
C PRO A 100 18.68 10.78 12.41
N ASN A 101 18.97 10.56 11.13
CA ASN A 101 18.04 10.61 10.00
C ASN A 101 17.38 9.25 9.70
N ASP A 102 17.50 8.27 10.61
CA ASP A 102 16.92 6.92 10.49
C ASP A 102 17.52 6.06 9.37
N GLU A 103 18.66 6.49 8.83
CA GLU A 103 19.47 5.71 7.90
C GLU A 103 20.27 4.64 8.64
N ALA A 104 20.20 3.40 8.17
CA ALA A 104 20.83 2.26 8.80
C ALA A 104 22.31 2.16 8.42
N ILE A 105 23.16 2.13 9.45
CA ILE A 105 24.59 1.82 9.30
C ILE A 105 24.80 0.30 9.26
N ALA A 106 24.12 -0.41 10.15
CA ALA A 106 24.22 -1.86 10.26
C ALA A 106 22.91 -2.46 10.74
N ILE A 107 22.55 -3.63 10.20
CA ILE A 107 21.40 -4.42 10.65
C ILE A 107 21.88 -5.84 10.91
N THR A 108 21.64 -6.29 12.14
CA THR A 108 22.02 -7.62 12.63
C THR A 108 20.82 -8.30 13.27
N ARG A 109 20.80 -9.64 13.35
CA ARG A 109 19.77 -10.34 14.14
C ARG A 109 19.98 -10.06 15.62
N ALA A 110 18.90 -9.70 16.32
CA ALA A 110 18.97 -9.50 17.76
C ALA A 110 19.23 -10.83 18.47
N GLN A 111 19.95 -10.79 19.59
CA GLN A 111 20.22 -12.00 20.37
C GLN A 111 18.92 -12.52 21.02
N PRO A 112 18.76 -13.84 21.20
CA PRO A 112 17.64 -14.38 21.97
C PRO A 112 17.61 -13.77 23.38
N GLY A 113 16.51 -13.10 23.73
CA GLY A 113 16.35 -12.41 25.02
C GLY A 113 16.77 -10.94 25.06
N GLU A 114 17.30 -10.38 23.96
CA GLU A 114 17.53 -8.94 23.86
C GLU A 114 16.18 -8.21 23.88
N THR A 115 16.02 -7.25 24.80
CA THR A 115 14.78 -6.51 25.00
C THR A 115 14.55 -5.51 23.86
N ILE A 116 13.31 -5.42 23.37
CA ILE A 116 12.92 -4.36 22.44
C ILE A 116 13.15 -3.01 23.11
N GLY A 117 13.80 -2.11 22.40
CA GLY A 117 14.12 -0.80 22.95
C GLY A 117 15.02 0.04 22.05
N THR A 118 15.07 1.33 22.36
CA THR A 118 15.96 2.29 21.72
C THR A 118 17.02 2.78 22.70
N THR A 119 18.30 2.53 22.39
CA THR A 119 19.43 3.04 23.17
C THR A 119 20.18 4.09 22.35
N SER A 120 20.29 5.31 22.87
CA SER A 120 21.14 6.34 22.26
C SER A 120 22.57 6.15 22.76
N GLN A 121 23.50 5.89 21.85
CA GLN A 121 24.92 5.79 22.20
C GLN A 121 25.56 7.15 21.92
N ALA A 122 26.06 7.81 22.98
CA ALA A 122 26.98 8.91 22.78
C ALA A 122 28.26 8.36 22.12
N PRO A 123 28.93 9.13 21.25
CA PRO A 123 30.18 8.69 20.65
C PRO A 123 31.17 8.31 21.76
N SER A 124 31.39 7.00 21.93
CA SER A 124 32.32 6.50 22.93
C SER A 124 33.71 6.88 22.46
N THR A 125 34.39 7.74 23.23
CA THR A 125 35.84 7.94 23.13
C THR A 125 36.53 6.58 23.06
N ALA A 126 37.35 6.40 22.02
CA ALA A 126 37.93 5.13 21.61
C ALA A 126 38.50 4.32 22.80
N PRO A 127 38.21 3.01 22.89
CA PRO A 127 38.94 2.13 23.79
C PRO A 127 40.42 2.11 23.37
N SER A 128 41.31 2.34 24.32
CA SER A 128 42.75 2.22 24.17
C SER A 128 43.11 0.82 23.66
N ILE A 129 43.68 0.78 22.45
CA ILE A 129 44.11 -0.43 21.75
C ILE A 129 45.28 -1.08 22.53
N PRO A 130 45.17 -2.33 23.00
CA PRO A 130 46.35 -3.12 23.33
C PRO A 130 47.08 -3.50 22.03
N THR A 131 48.38 -3.22 22.02
CA THR A 131 49.34 -3.41 20.91
C THR A 131 49.27 -4.83 20.31
N PRO A 132 49.02 -4.99 19.01
CA PRO A 132 49.07 -6.29 18.36
C PRO A 132 50.50 -6.68 17.93
N SER A 133 50.84 -7.95 18.19
CA SER A 133 52.02 -8.65 17.67
C SER A 133 52.00 -8.77 16.14
N PRO A 134 53.15 -8.74 15.45
CA PRO A 134 53.22 -8.85 13.99
C PRO A 134 53.25 -10.32 13.56
N SER A 135 52.24 -10.80 12.83
CA SER A 135 52.44 -11.92 11.89
C SER A 135 51.29 -12.08 10.91
N SER A 136 51.68 -12.46 9.68
CA SER A 136 50.87 -13.00 8.59
C SER A 136 50.10 -12.02 7.70
N SER A 137 50.79 -11.59 6.65
CA SER A 137 50.26 -11.14 5.36
C SER A 137 49.14 -12.04 4.82
N LEU A 138 47.92 -11.51 4.68
CA LEU A 138 46.86 -12.10 3.87
C LEU A 138 46.67 -11.31 2.56
N PRO A 139 46.33 -11.99 1.45
CA PRO A 139 46.14 -11.38 0.14
C PRO A 139 44.84 -10.56 0.05
N PRO A 140 44.74 -9.62 -0.91
CA PRO A 140 43.62 -8.68 -1.01
C PRO A 140 42.28 -9.38 -1.32
N PRO A 141 41.16 -8.94 -0.71
CA PRO A 141 39.85 -9.47 -1.03
C PRO A 141 39.47 -9.09 -2.46
N LYS A 142 39.28 -10.12 -3.31
CA LYS A 142 38.68 -9.97 -4.63
C LYS A 142 37.26 -9.40 -4.44
N LYS A 143 37.00 -8.23 -5.02
CA LYS A 143 35.65 -7.69 -5.26
C LYS A 143 34.86 -8.71 -6.07
N SER A 144 34.13 -9.58 -5.38
CA SER A 144 33.09 -10.41 -5.97
C SER A 144 31.87 -9.53 -6.15
N VAL A 145 31.54 -9.19 -7.39
CA VAL A 145 30.23 -8.64 -7.75
C VAL A 145 29.22 -9.73 -7.40
N PRO A 146 28.29 -9.52 -6.44
CA PRO A 146 27.30 -10.52 -6.12
C PRO A 146 26.30 -10.56 -7.26
N SER A 147 26.48 -11.50 -8.19
CA SER A 147 25.40 -11.94 -9.06
C SER A 147 24.42 -12.70 -8.17
N THR A 148 23.45 -11.99 -7.61
CA THR A 148 22.37 -12.59 -6.82
C THR A 148 21.63 -13.61 -7.69
N PRO A 149 21.62 -14.90 -7.33
CA PRO A 149 20.75 -15.86 -7.98
C PRO A 149 19.30 -15.38 -7.79
N ALA A 150 18.52 -15.42 -8.87
CA ALA A 150 17.10 -15.10 -8.86
C ALA A 150 16.40 -16.00 -7.84
N THR A 151 16.26 -15.48 -6.63
CA THR A 151 15.64 -16.17 -5.51
C THR A 151 14.17 -16.30 -5.86
N ALA A 152 13.64 -17.51 -5.79
CA ALA A 152 12.25 -17.79 -6.15
C ALA A 152 11.31 -16.78 -5.45
N PRO A 153 10.31 -16.24 -6.16
CA PRO A 153 9.44 -15.22 -5.61
C PRO A 153 8.76 -15.76 -4.35
N ASN A 154 9.01 -15.10 -3.22
CA ASN A 154 8.47 -15.47 -1.93
C ASN A 154 7.00 -15.01 -1.86
N VAL A 155 6.09 -15.88 -2.31
CA VAL A 155 4.65 -15.60 -2.30
C VAL A 155 4.13 -15.69 -0.87
N ARG A 156 3.31 -14.72 -0.47
CA ARG A 156 2.62 -14.72 0.83
C ARG A 156 1.11 -14.79 0.62
N THR A 157 0.43 -15.50 1.50
CA THR A 157 -1.04 -15.52 1.56
C THR A 157 -1.49 -14.65 2.73
N ILE A 158 -2.35 -13.67 2.46
CA ILE A 158 -2.89 -12.77 3.47
C ILE A 158 -4.39 -13.01 3.60
N ILE A 159 -4.86 -13.20 4.83
CA ILE A 159 -6.29 -13.20 5.17
C ILE A 159 -6.58 -11.90 5.92
N ALA A 160 -7.45 -11.06 5.37
CA ALA A 160 -7.69 -9.71 5.87
C ALA A 160 -9.07 -9.21 5.46
N ASP A 161 -9.55 -8.17 6.15
CA ASP A 161 -10.80 -7.49 5.83
C ASP A 161 -10.54 -6.38 4.79
N LEU A 162 -11.34 -6.33 3.72
CA LEU A 162 -11.20 -5.34 2.65
C LEU A 162 -11.76 -3.99 3.11
N LEU A 163 -10.89 -2.98 3.19
CA LEU A 163 -11.25 -1.62 3.61
C LEU A 163 -11.55 -0.68 2.47
N MET A 164 -10.92 -0.84 1.30
CA MET A 164 -11.20 0.05 0.17
C MET A 164 -10.83 -0.62 -1.14
N VAL A 165 -11.55 -0.25 -2.19
CA VAL A 165 -11.22 -0.58 -3.58
C VAL A 165 -11.09 0.74 -4.33
N ASP A 166 -9.89 1.03 -4.82
CA ASP A 166 -9.57 2.24 -5.58
C ASP A 166 -8.89 1.87 -6.90
N GLY A 167 -9.68 1.75 -7.96
CA GLY A 167 -9.21 1.32 -9.27
C GLY A 167 -8.54 -0.07 -9.21
N ASN A 168 -7.23 -0.10 -9.39
CA ASN A 168 -6.40 -1.31 -9.37
C ASN A 168 -5.80 -1.60 -7.99
N PHE A 169 -6.15 -0.85 -6.95
CA PHE A 169 -5.59 -1.03 -5.62
C PHE A 169 -6.67 -1.41 -4.62
N TYR A 170 -6.39 -2.44 -3.83
CA TYR A 170 -7.25 -2.86 -2.72
C TYR A 170 -6.51 -2.53 -1.43
N ILE A 171 -7.16 -1.83 -0.51
CA ILE A 171 -6.62 -1.61 0.83
C ILE A 171 -7.27 -2.62 1.75
N ILE A 172 -6.45 -3.48 2.36
CA ILE A 172 -6.88 -4.53 3.27
C ILE A 172 -6.31 -4.29 4.66
N ARG A 173 -7.03 -4.72 5.70
CA ARG A 173 -6.58 -4.65 7.09
C ARG A 173 -6.54 -6.04 7.71
N GLY A 174 -5.35 -6.42 8.14
CA GLY A 174 -5.11 -7.64 8.92
C GLY A 174 -4.58 -7.31 10.31
N ASP A 175 -4.08 -8.33 10.99
CA ASP A 175 -3.49 -8.19 12.34
C ASP A 175 -2.20 -7.35 12.37
N TYR A 176 -1.59 -7.15 11.19
CA TYR A 176 -0.34 -6.42 11.02
C TYR A 176 -0.53 -5.01 10.46
N GLY A 177 -1.77 -4.51 10.45
CA GLY A 177 -2.11 -3.17 9.94
C GLY A 177 -2.73 -3.20 8.55
N GLU A 178 -2.60 -2.06 7.86
CA GLU A 178 -3.18 -1.82 6.54
C GLU A 178 -2.14 -2.08 5.45
N ILE A 179 -2.55 -2.79 4.40
CA ILE A 179 -1.70 -3.13 3.27
C ILE A 179 -2.45 -2.74 1.99
N GLN A 180 -1.75 -2.07 1.08
CA GLN A 180 -2.23 -1.78 -0.25
C GLN A 180 -1.74 -2.88 -1.21
N ILE A 181 -2.67 -3.63 -1.81
CA ILE A 181 -2.35 -4.66 -2.80
C ILE A 181 -2.72 -4.18 -4.20
N GLU A 182 -1.83 -4.41 -5.17
CA GLU A 182 -2.06 -4.08 -6.58
C GLU A 182 -2.73 -5.26 -7.30
N VAL A 183 -3.90 -5.02 -7.87
CA VAL A 183 -4.66 -5.94 -8.69
C VAL A 183 -4.38 -5.64 -10.15
N THR A 184 -3.78 -6.61 -10.84
CA THR A 184 -3.43 -6.50 -12.27
C THR A 184 -4.40 -7.34 -13.11
N PRO A 185 -4.44 -7.16 -14.44
CA PRO A 185 -5.23 -8.04 -15.32
C PRO A 185 -4.84 -9.52 -15.26
N LYS A 186 -3.67 -9.85 -14.69
CA LYS A 186 -3.20 -11.23 -14.48
C LYS A 186 -3.69 -11.82 -13.15
N THR A 187 -4.22 -11.00 -12.25
CA THR A 187 -4.72 -11.44 -10.95
C THR A 187 -5.99 -12.28 -11.13
N GLN A 188 -6.02 -13.45 -10.51
CA GLN A 188 -7.19 -14.32 -10.53
C GLN A 188 -8.19 -13.89 -9.44
N LEU A 189 -9.28 -13.23 -9.84
CA LEU A 189 -10.38 -12.88 -8.94
C LEU A 189 -11.47 -13.95 -9.03
N SER A 190 -11.88 -14.53 -7.90
CA SER A 190 -12.98 -15.50 -7.90
C SER A 190 -14.35 -14.83 -8.08
N GLU A 191 -14.49 -13.59 -7.64
CA GLU A 191 -15.72 -12.81 -7.66
C GLU A 191 -15.44 -11.31 -7.48
N SER A 192 -16.49 -10.49 -7.47
CA SER A 192 -16.42 -9.07 -7.11
C SER A 192 -16.42 -8.88 -5.59
N PHE A 193 -15.43 -8.19 -5.05
CA PHE A 193 -15.31 -7.92 -3.61
C PHE A 193 -15.83 -6.52 -3.24
N LYS A 194 -16.33 -6.38 -2.01
CA LYS A 194 -16.91 -5.15 -1.46
C LYS A 194 -16.20 -4.75 -0.16
N PHE A 195 -16.35 -3.50 0.23
CA PHE A 195 -15.98 -3.04 1.58
C PHE A 195 -16.53 -3.99 2.65
N GLY A 196 -15.67 -4.38 3.60
CA GLY A 196 -15.97 -5.28 4.71
C GLY A 196 -15.93 -6.76 4.36
N ASP A 197 -15.71 -7.14 3.09
CA ASP A 197 -15.52 -8.54 2.74
C ASP A 197 -14.17 -9.04 3.30
N ARG A 198 -14.18 -10.20 3.96
CA ARG A 198 -12.95 -10.89 4.32
C ARG A 198 -12.41 -11.65 3.12
N ILE A 199 -11.18 -11.36 2.72
CA ILE A 199 -10.54 -11.93 1.54
C ILE A 199 -9.29 -12.71 1.94
N LYS A 200 -8.95 -13.67 1.09
CA LYS A 200 -7.69 -14.42 1.11
C LYS A 200 -6.95 -14.09 -0.18
N ALA A 201 -5.87 -13.33 -0.08
CA ALA A 201 -5.09 -12.86 -1.20
C ALA A 201 -3.72 -13.54 -1.22
N ARG A 202 -3.33 -14.14 -2.35
CA ARG A 202 -1.94 -14.55 -2.60
C ARG A 202 -1.23 -13.41 -3.29
N ILE A 203 -0.17 -12.91 -2.70
CA ILE A 203 0.54 -11.71 -3.19
C ILE A 203 2.04 -11.95 -3.26
N THR A 204 2.69 -11.25 -4.20
CA THR A 204 4.14 -11.23 -4.35
C THR A 204 4.79 -10.39 -3.24
N PRO A 205 6.13 -10.42 -3.09
CA PRO A 205 6.85 -9.50 -2.21
C PRO A 205 6.66 -8.02 -2.55
N GLN A 206 6.25 -7.70 -3.79
CA GLN A 206 5.96 -6.34 -4.27
C GLN A 206 4.48 -5.97 -4.13
N ASP A 207 3.73 -6.68 -3.27
CA ASP A 207 2.30 -6.44 -3.04
C ASP A 207 1.40 -6.60 -4.28
N GLN A 208 1.87 -7.31 -5.31
CA GLN A 208 1.05 -7.62 -6.47
C GLN A 208 0.23 -8.89 -6.23
N ALA A 209 -1.09 -8.78 -6.41
CA ALA A 209 -1.99 -9.88 -6.22
C ALA A 209 -1.88 -10.91 -7.35
N LEU A 210 -1.62 -12.16 -6.99
CA LEU A 210 -1.68 -13.31 -7.89
C LEU A 210 -3.09 -13.89 -7.94
N SER A 211 -3.76 -13.98 -6.78
CA SER A 211 -5.15 -14.42 -6.68
C SER A 211 -5.85 -13.79 -5.48
N ILE A 212 -7.14 -13.46 -5.61
CA ILE A 212 -7.97 -13.00 -4.50
C ILE A 212 -9.26 -13.82 -4.49
N VAL A 213 -9.50 -14.47 -3.36
CA VAL A 213 -10.72 -15.28 -3.12
C VAL A 213 -11.39 -14.84 -1.82
N ARG A 214 -12.69 -15.11 -1.66
CA ARG A 214 -13.38 -14.88 -0.37
C ARG A 214 -12.79 -15.82 0.67
N ALA A 215 -12.42 -15.28 1.83
CA ALA A 215 -11.97 -16.12 2.94
C ALA A 215 -13.14 -16.93 3.49
N THR A 216 -12.86 -18.12 4.00
CA THR A 216 -13.91 -18.92 4.67
C THR A 216 -14.21 -18.33 6.06
N PRO A 217 -15.47 -18.40 6.55
CA PRO A 217 -15.86 -17.77 7.83
C PRO A 217 -15.06 -18.19 9.08
N GLY A 218 -14.29 -19.28 9.03
CA GLY A 218 -13.43 -19.75 10.13
C GLY A 218 -11.94 -19.45 9.97
N GLU A 219 -11.52 -18.85 8.84
CA GLU A 219 -10.12 -18.47 8.64
C GLU A 219 -9.78 -17.24 9.49
N SER A 220 -8.71 -17.37 10.29
CA SER A 220 -8.20 -16.28 11.12
C SER A 220 -7.44 -15.28 10.24
N PRO A 221 -7.58 -13.97 10.48
CA PRO A 221 -6.73 -12.96 9.87
C PRO A 221 -5.25 -13.28 10.09
N GLY A 222 -4.40 -12.89 9.14
CA GLY A 222 -2.96 -13.12 9.27
C GLY A 222 -2.22 -13.18 7.94
N VAL A 223 -0.91 -13.33 8.04
CA VAL A 223 0.02 -13.45 6.92
C VAL A 223 0.70 -14.81 7.03
N LEU A 224 0.50 -15.65 6.02
CA LEU A 224 1.10 -16.97 5.92
C LEU A 224 2.10 -16.97 4.77
N LEU A 225 3.37 -17.14 5.12
CA LEU A 225 4.46 -17.22 4.14
C LEU A 225 4.41 -18.60 3.46
N GLU A 226 4.30 -18.63 2.14
CA GLU A 226 4.27 -19.88 1.40
C GLU A 226 5.72 -20.39 1.25
N LYS A 227 6.13 -21.31 2.12
CA LYS A 227 7.43 -22.01 1.99
C LYS A 227 7.41 -22.83 0.70
N GLY A 228 8.02 -22.34 -0.38
CA GLY A 228 8.10 -23.06 -1.65
C GLY A 228 9.08 -24.24 -1.63
N PRO A 229 9.07 -25.14 -2.67
CA PRO A 229 8.21 -25.12 -3.86
C PRO A 229 7.38 -26.40 -4.04
N LEU A 230 6.14 -26.32 -4.53
CA LEU A 230 5.56 -27.39 -5.37
C LEU A 230 4.69 -26.79 -6.47
N LEU A 231 5.31 -26.63 -7.64
CA LEU A 231 4.65 -26.84 -8.92
C LEU A 231 3.98 -28.22 -8.89
N SER A 232 2.72 -28.27 -8.48
CA SER A 232 1.80 -29.30 -8.96
C SER A 232 0.94 -28.61 -10.00
N THR A 233 1.33 -28.81 -11.26
CA THR A 233 0.46 -28.63 -12.42
C THR A 233 -0.92 -29.20 -12.11
N PRO A 234 -2.03 -28.49 -12.42
CA PRO A 234 -3.36 -29.04 -12.24
C PRO A 234 -3.52 -30.25 -13.17
N THR A 235 -3.49 -31.45 -12.59
CA THR A 235 -3.98 -32.66 -13.27
C THR A 235 -5.48 -32.46 -13.47
N ALA A 236 -5.85 -32.11 -14.70
CA ALA A 236 -7.23 -32.10 -15.14
C ALA A 236 -7.86 -33.48 -14.85
N PRO A 237 -9.10 -33.54 -14.32
CA PRO A 237 -9.84 -34.79 -14.29
C PRO A 237 -10.05 -35.27 -15.74
N PRO A 238 -10.02 -36.59 -16.00
CA PRO A 238 -10.26 -37.12 -17.33
C PRO A 238 -11.69 -36.77 -17.73
N VAL A 239 -11.82 -36.12 -18.88
CA VAL A 239 -13.06 -35.98 -19.61
C VAL A 239 -13.49 -37.38 -20.04
N GLU A 240 -14.41 -37.99 -19.29
CA GLU A 240 -15.24 -39.06 -19.82
C GLU A 240 -16.33 -38.44 -20.68
N THR A 241 -16.05 -38.45 -21.99
CA THR A 241 -17.04 -38.31 -23.04
C THR A 241 -18.00 -39.50 -22.96
N SER A 242 -19.28 -39.23 -22.69
CA SER A 242 -20.36 -40.15 -23.03
C SER A 242 -21.61 -39.38 -23.44
N SER A 243 -21.96 -39.58 -24.71
CA SER A 243 -23.34 -39.80 -25.16
C SER A 243 -24.28 -38.58 -25.26
N GLU A 244 -24.25 -38.00 -26.45
CA GLU A 244 -25.40 -37.92 -27.36
C GLU A 244 -26.73 -38.46 -26.80
N SER A 245 -27.69 -37.56 -26.59
CA SER A 245 -29.11 -37.85 -26.70
C SER A 245 -29.83 -36.55 -27.04
N GLU A 246 -30.26 -36.48 -28.29
CA GLU A 246 -31.25 -35.53 -28.79
C GLU A 246 -32.51 -35.59 -27.93
N SER A 247 -33.00 -34.44 -27.48
CA SER A 247 -34.44 -34.25 -27.26
C SER A 247 -34.74 -32.76 -27.27
N SER A 248 -35.43 -32.39 -28.34
CA SER A 248 -36.10 -31.13 -28.55
C SER A 248 -37.06 -30.82 -27.41
N THR A 249 -37.00 -29.59 -26.87
CA THR A 249 -38.20 -28.86 -26.48
C THR A 249 -37.92 -27.37 -26.36
N SER A 250 -38.58 -26.64 -27.24
CA SER A 250 -38.94 -25.23 -27.15
C SER A 250 -39.25 -24.75 -25.72
N ASN A 251 -38.67 -23.63 -25.30
CA ASN A 251 -39.31 -22.59 -24.47
C ASN A 251 -38.33 -21.41 -24.33
N LYS A 252 -38.61 -20.30 -25.01
CA LYS A 252 -39.34 -19.13 -24.48
C LYS A 252 -38.36 -18.11 -23.89
N ASP A 253 -37.97 -17.23 -24.81
CA ASP A 253 -37.54 -15.85 -24.61
C ASP A 253 -38.03 -15.30 -23.26
N SER A 254 -37.11 -15.25 -22.30
CA SER A 254 -37.33 -14.71 -20.96
C SER A 254 -36.23 -13.70 -20.72
N SER A 255 -36.49 -12.48 -21.16
CA SER A 255 -35.75 -11.31 -20.71
C SER A 255 -35.71 -11.32 -19.18
N PRO A 256 -34.53 -11.11 -18.55
CA PRO A 256 -34.46 -10.99 -17.11
C PRO A 256 -35.23 -9.73 -16.75
N THR A 257 -36.41 -9.92 -16.16
CA THR A 257 -37.19 -8.84 -15.59
C THR A 257 -36.43 -8.39 -14.35
N GLU A 258 -35.56 -7.41 -14.55
CA GLU A 258 -34.83 -6.67 -13.54
C GLU A 258 -35.87 -6.15 -12.53
N SER A 259 -36.04 -6.90 -11.44
CA SER A 259 -36.88 -6.50 -10.34
C SER A 259 -36.35 -5.17 -9.84
N LYS A 260 -37.09 -4.09 -10.15
CA LYS A 260 -36.88 -2.71 -9.66
C LYS A 260 -37.01 -2.69 -8.13
N ALA A 261 -36.04 -3.28 -7.44
CA ALA A 261 -35.83 -3.06 -6.03
C ALA A 261 -35.48 -1.57 -5.89
N SER A 262 -36.31 -0.83 -5.15
CA SER A 262 -36.03 0.57 -4.88
C SER A 262 -34.65 0.67 -4.22
N PRO A 263 -33.75 1.52 -4.73
CA PRO A 263 -32.38 1.59 -4.22
C PRO A 263 -32.41 1.93 -2.73
N LYS A 264 -31.72 1.13 -1.92
CA LYS A 264 -31.64 1.33 -0.46
C LYS A 264 -30.79 2.58 -0.18
N ILE A 265 -31.46 3.69 0.11
CA ILE A 265 -30.81 4.95 0.48
C ILE A 265 -30.38 4.86 1.95
N ARG A 266 -29.12 5.18 2.23
CA ARG A 266 -28.58 5.30 3.61
C ARG A 266 -28.40 6.77 3.98
N THR A 267 -28.50 7.08 5.27
CA THR A 267 -28.21 8.42 5.80
C THR A 267 -27.00 8.31 6.71
N VAL A 268 -26.02 9.18 6.53
CA VAL A 268 -24.78 9.23 7.32
C VAL A 268 -24.66 10.61 7.92
N VAL A 269 -24.40 10.68 9.22
CA VAL A 269 -24.07 11.92 9.94
C VAL A 269 -22.62 11.82 10.37
N SER A 270 -21.77 12.74 9.93
CA SER A 270 -20.31 12.61 10.06
C SER A 270 -19.60 13.93 9.83
N GLU A 271 -18.34 14.00 10.26
CA GLU A 271 -17.44 15.12 10.02
C GLU A 271 -16.67 14.93 8.70
N ILE A 272 -16.47 16.02 7.94
CA ILE A 272 -15.67 16.03 6.71
C ILE A 272 -14.18 16.01 7.05
N LEU A 273 -13.47 14.97 6.61
CA LEU A 273 -12.02 14.80 6.76
C LEU A 273 -11.21 15.29 5.56
N MET A 274 -11.77 15.27 4.35
CA MET A 274 -11.07 15.77 3.17
C MET A 274 -12.07 16.11 2.06
N ILE A 275 -11.74 17.10 1.25
CA ILE A 275 -12.47 17.45 0.03
C ILE A 275 -11.46 17.38 -1.12
N ASP A 276 -11.71 16.49 -2.08
CA ASP A 276 -10.88 16.29 -3.27
C ASP A 276 -11.76 16.34 -4.52
N GLY A 277 -11.84 17.53 -5.12
CA GLY A 277 -12.72 17.78 -6.26
C GLY A 277 -14.17 17.43 -5.97
N ASP A 278 -14.67 16.41 -6.66
CA ASP A 278 -16.04 15.90 -6.53
C ASP A 278 -16.19 14.85 -5.41
N PHE A 279 -15.17 14.61 -4.60
CA PHE A 279 -15.20 13.62 -3.53
C PHE A 279 -15.07 14.23 -2.14
N TYR A 280 -15.90 13.76 -1.21
CA TYR A 280 -15.81 14.11 0.20
C TYR A 280 -15.46 12.85 0.98
N ILE A 281 -14.45 12.93 1.85
CA ILE A 281 -14.09 11.85 2.77
C ILE A 281 -14.67 12.19 4.14
N LEU A 282 -15.47 11.28 4.67
CA LEU A 282 -16.24 11.45 5.89
C LEU A 282 -15.79 10.47 6.96
N ARG A 283 -15.77 10.92 8.23
CA ARG A 283 -15.56 10.01 9.38
C ARG A 283 -16.90 9.45 9.85
N GLY A 284 -17.24 8.24 9.42
CA GLY A 284 -18.41 7.50 9.88
C GLY A 284 -18.13 6.60 11.09
N GLU A 285 -19.19 6.01 11.65
CA GLU A 285 -19.09 5.05 12.77
C GLU A 285 -18.30 3.79 12.42
N GLN A 286 -18.31 3.40 11.14
CA GLN A 286 -17.63 2.21 10.62
C GLN A 286 -16.27 2.53 9.97
N GLY A 287 -15.75 3.75 10.16
CA GLY A 287 -14.51 4.21 9.54
C GLY A 287 -14.74 5.30 8.50
N GLU A 288 -13.81 5.43 7.56
CA GLU A 288 -13.83 6.47 6.54
C GLU A 288 -14.75 6.11 5.37
N ILE A 289 -15.54 7.07 4.91
CA ILE A 289 -16.47 6.91 3.80
C ILE A 289 -16.16 7.97 2.75
N ARG A 290 -15.75 7.54 1.56
CA ARG A 290 -15.63 8.39 0.38
C ARG A 290 -17.00 8.49 -0.30
N ILE A 291 -17.53 9.70 -0.45
CA ILE A 291 -18.77 9.97 -1.18
C ILE A 291 -18.49 10.80 -2.43
N GLU A 292 -19.15 10.47 -3.54
CA GLU A 292 -19.07 11.21 -4.80
C GLU A 292 -20.22 12.23 -4.86
N VAL A 293 -19.86 13.50 -5.07
CA VAL A 293 -20.75 14.64 -5.30
C VAL A 293 -20.86 14.83 -6.80
N THR A 294 -22.08 14.72 -7.32
CA THR A 294 -22.37 14.87 -8.75
C THR A 294 -23.18 16.13 -8.99
N SER A 295 -23.38 16.49 -10.26
CA SER A 295 -24.31 17.57 -10.63
C SER A 295 -25.76 17.33 -10.22
N GLN A 296 -26.12 16.09 -9.84
CA GLN A 296 -27.44 15.73 -9.32
C GLN A 296 -27.52 15.81 -7.79
N THR A 297 -26.40 15.99 -7.09
CA THR A 297 -26.36 16.08 -5.64
C THR A 297 -26.88 17.44 -5.18
N VAL A 298 -27.86 17.43 -4.28
CA VAL A 298 -28.40 18.65 -3.68
C VAL A 298 -27.54 19.07 -2.49
N LEU A 299 -26.75 20.14 -2.66
CA LEU A 299 -25.97 20.75 -1.58
C LEU A 299 -26.78 21.88 -0.94
N SER A 300 -26.92 21.88 0.39
CA SER A 300 -27.55 23.01 1.08
C SER A 300 -26.68 24.26 1.10
N GLU A 301 -25.36 24.08 1.16
CA GLU A 301 -24.36 25.14 1.21
C GLU A 301 -22.99 24.59 0.77
N SER A 302 -21.97 25.43 0.79
CA SER A 302 -20.57 24.99 0.66
C SER A 302 -20.04 24.49 2.00
N PHE A 303 -19.43 23.32 2.01
CA PHE A 303 -18.85 22.75 3.23
C PHE A 303 -17.31 22.79 3.20
N LYS A 304 -16.72 22.72 4.39
CA LYS A 304 -15.26 22.71 4.59
C LYS A 304 -14.82 21.50 5.42
N PHE A 305 -13.51 21.27 5.43
CA PHE A 305 -12.90 20.36 6.39
C PHE A 305 -13.37 20.67 7.83
N GLY A 306 -13.74 19.63 8.57
CA GLY A 306 -14.25 19.72 9.94
C GLY A 306 -15.74 20.03 10.06
N ASP A 307 -16.44 20.35 8.97
CA ASP A 307 -17.89 20.54 9.04
C ASP A 307 -18.59 19.20 9.32
N LYS A 308 -19.53 19.21 10.28
CA LYS A 308 -20.46 18.11 10.49
C LYS A 308 -21.60 18.20 9.50
N ILE A 309 -21.79 17.14 8.73
CA ILE A 309 -22.81 17.04 7.70
C ILE A 309 -23.68 15.81 7.88
N LYS A 310 -24.88 15.88 7.29
CA LYS A 310 -25.80 14.77 7.11
C LYS A 310 -25.95 14.52 5.61
N ALA A 311 -25.46 13.38 5.15
CA ALA A 311 -25.49 12.98 3.75
C ALA A 311 -26.48 11.83 3.53
N ARG A 312 -27.34 11.95 2.52
CA ARG A 312 -28.16 10.83 2.01
C ARG A 312 -27.44 10.23 0.82
N ILE A 313 -27.08 8.96 0.90
CA ILE A 313 -26.13 8.32 -0.01
C ILE A 313 -26.76 7.06 -0.61
N LEU A 314 -26.51 6.82 -1.89
CA LEU A 314 -26.87 5.60 -2.61
C LEU A 314 -25.92 4.42 -2.27
N PRO A 315 -26.28 3.16 -2.59
CA PRO A 315 -25.40 2.01 -2.36
C PRO A 315 -24.03 2.08 -3.04
N ASN A 316 -23.90 2.87 -4.11
CA ASN A 316 -22.66 3.11 -4.84
C ASN A 316 -21.89 4.35 -4.35
N ASN A 317 -22.13 4.80 -3.12
CA ASN A 317 -21.47 5.96 -2.50
C ASN A 317 -21.74 7.32 -3.17
N ARG A 318 -22.72 7.42 -4.07
CA ARG A 318 -23.15 8.71 -4.64
C ARG A 318 -24.06 9.46 -3.69
N ALA A 319 -23.75 10.73 -3.44
CA ALA A 319 -24.58 11.59 -2.59
C ALA A 319 -25.83 12.06 -3.35
N LEU A 320 -27.00 11.87 -2.75
CA LEU A 320 -28.26 12.46 -3.20
C LEU A 320 -28.42 13.87 -2.65
N SER A 321 -28.11 14.05 -1.37
CA SER A 321 -28.15 15.35 -0.70
C SER A 321 -27.12 15.44 0.41
N ILE A 322 -26.58 16.64 0.63
CA ILE A 322 -25.67 16.95 1.74
C ILE A 322 -26.18 18.23 2.40
N GLU A 323 -26.48 18.13 3.70
CA GLU A 323 -26.94 19.24 4.53
C GLU A 323 -26.09 19.36 5.80
N ARG A 324 -26.01 20.54 6.41
CA ARG A 324 -25.32 20.71 7.70
C ARG A 324 -26.07 19.92 8.77
N ALA A 325 -25.33 19.10 9.53
CA ALA A 325 -25.91 18.43 10.68
C ALA A 325 -26.16 19.45 11.79
N GLN A 326 -27.36 19.48 12.35
CA GLN A 326 -27.59 20.26 13.57
C GLN A 326 -26.78 19.63 14.71
N SER A 327 -26.12 20.48 15.50
CA SER A 327 -25.50 20.02 16.74
C SER A 327 -26.64 19.77 17.73
N ASP A 328 -26.93 18.51 17.98
CA ASP A 328 -27.76 18.10 19.13
C ASP A 328 -27.11 18.53 20.45
#